data_AF-A0A347W9N1-F1
#
_entry.id   AF-A0A347W9N1-F1
#
_cell.length_a   1.000
_cell.length_b   1.000
_cell.length_c   1.000
_cell.angle_alpha   90.00
_cell.angle_beta   90.00
_cell.angle_gamma   90.00
#
_symmetry.space_group_name_H-M   'P 1'
#
loop_
_entity.id
_entity.type
_entity.pdbx_description
1 polymer ?
#
loop_
_entity_poly.entity_id
_entity_poly.type
_entity_poly.pdbx_seq_one_letter_code
_entity_poly.pdbx_strand_id
1 'polypeptide(L)' 'MSHDASDNATTPRIWPQSDGTPISCRDKLLILQENHEEIQGILRDAFEDAILMGVDEAAMRQILLDVVNNLRSPKV' A
#
# COMPACT_ATOMS: atom_id res chain seq x y z
N MET A 1 -11.12 -24.03 15.74
CA MET A 1 -9.66 -23.94 15.66
C MET A 1 -9.35 -22.66 14.92
N SER A 2 -8.96 -21.64 15.68
CA SER A 2 -8.62 -20.31 15.17
C SER A 2 -7.22 -20.40 14.59
N HIS A 3 -7.11 -20.44 13.26
CA HIS A 3 -5.85 -20.26 12.58
C HIS A 3 -5.73 -18.79 12.17
N ASP A 4 -4.89 -18.12 12.94
CA ASP A 4 -3.98 -17.03 12.59
C ASP A 4 -4.47 -16.00 11.56
N ALA A 5 -4.85 -14.85 12.11
CA ALA A 5 -4.80 -13.56 11.46
C ALA A 5 -3.33 -13.25 11.10
N SER A 6 -2.88 -13.73 9.94
CA SER A 6 -1.57 -13.41 9.40
C SER A 6 -1.61 -12.00 8.81
N ASP A 7 -1.00 -11.06 9.52
CA ASP A 7 -0.61 -9.69 9.14
C ASP A 7 -1.44 -9.02 8.03
N ASN A 8 -2.57 -8.43 8.45
CA ASN A 8 -3.21 -7.39 7.65
C ASN A 8 -2.29 -6.17 7.67
N ALA A 9 -1.61 -5.89 6.55
CA ALA A 9 -0.76 -4.73 6.37
C ALA A 9 -1.51 -3.48 6.90
N THR A 10 -1.07 -2.97 8.05
CA THR A 10 -1.94 -2.15 8.89
C THR A 10 -2.07 -0.76 8.27
N THR A 11 -3.30 -0.37 7.92
CA THR A 11 -3.60 1.00 7.46
C THR A 11 -2.97 2.04 8.38
N PRO A 12 -2.24 3.03 7.84
CA PRO A 12 -1.62 4.08 8.64
C PRO A 12 -2.65 4.78 9.55
N ARG A 13 -2.36 4.82 10.86
CA ARG A 13 -3.20 5.56 11.83
C ARG A 13 -3.07 7.08 11.69
N ILE A 14 -1.96 7.54 11.12
CA ILE A 14 -1.62 8.95 10.99
C ILE A 14 -1.13 9.21 9.56
N TRP A 15 -1.77 10.17 8.90
CA TRP A 15 -1.38 10.66 7.58
C TRP A 15 -0.78 12.07 7.74
N PRO A 16 0.55 12.24 7.61
CA PRO A 16 1.19 13.54 7.79
C PRO A 16 0.93 14.47 6.61
N GLN A 17 0.73 15.75 6.91
CA GLN A 17 0.74 16.85 5.95
C GLN A 17 2.19 17.29 5.66
N SER A 18 2.37 18.21 4.71
CA SER A 18 3.68 18.76 4.35
C SER A 18 4.38 19.49 5.50
N ASP A 19 3.61 19.99 6.47
CA ASP A 19 4.12 20.63 7.69
C ASP A 19 4.36 19.64 8.86
N GLY A 20 4.13 18.35 8.62
CA GLY A 20 4.29 17.27 9.61
C GLY A 20 3.08 17.09 10.55
N THR A 21 2.06 17.94 10.49
CA THR A 21 0.84 17.77 11.28
C THR A 21 -0.07 16.70 10.68
N PRO A 22 -0.89 15.98 11.47
CA PRO A 22 -1.78 14.96 10.94
C PRO A 22 -2.96 15.57 10.18
N ILE A 23 -3.39 14.93 9.09
CA ILE A 23 -4.68 15.22 8.45
C ILE A 23 -5.79 14.92 9.46
N SER A 24 -6.63 15.91 9.76
CA SER A 24 -7.72 15.80 10.75
C SER A 24 -9.12 15.76 10.14
N CYS A 25 -9.26 16.12 8.86
CA CYS A 25 -10.54 16.11 8.17
C CYS A 25 -11.02 14.66 7.94
N ARG A 26 -12.18 14.32 8.50
CA ARG A 26 -12.75 12.97 8.43
C ARG A 26 -12.92 12.46 7.00
N ASP A 27 -13.41 13.29 6.09
CA ASP A 27 -13.67 12.88 4.70
C ASP A 27 -12.36 12.59 3.97
N LYS A 28 -11.31 13.39 4.21
CA LYS A 28 -9.97 13.11 3.65
C LYS A 28 -9.40 11.80 4.20
N LEU A 29 -9.59 11.55 5.50
CA LEU A 29 -9.11 10.31 6.12
C LEU A 29 -9.82 9.08 5.57
N LEU A 30 -11.13 9.16 5.32
CA LEU A 30 -11.89 8.07 4.71
C LEU A 30 -11.34 7.74 3.33
N ILE A 31 -11.15 8.75 2.47
CA ILE A 31 -10.59 8.56 1.12
C ILE A 31 -9.18 7.96 1.19
N LEU A 32 -8.32 8.42 2.11
CA LEU A 32 -6.97 7.87 2.26
C LEU A 32 -6.98 6.41 2.73
N GLN A 33 -7.92 6.03 3.59
CA GLN A 33 -8.12 4.65 4.01
C GLN A 33 -8.58 3.78 2.84
N GLU A 34 -9.60 4.20 2.10
CA GLU A 34 -10.12 3.47 0.93
C GLU A 34 -9.01 3.27 -0.11
N ASN A 35 -8.30 4.35 -0.48
CA ASN A 35 -7.17 4.28 -1.41
C ASN A 35 -6.08 3.31 -0.95
N HIS A 36 -5.76 3.31 0.34
CA HIS A 36 -4.74 2.43 0.91
C HIS A 36 -5.16 0.95 0.82
N GLU A 37 -6.40 0.65 1.19
CA GLU A 37 -6.97 -0.70 1.10
C GLU A 37 -7.03 -1.21 -0.35
N GLU A 38 -7.42 -0.36 -1.30
CA GLU A 38 -7.43 -0.68 -2.73
C GLU A 38 -6.02 -1.00 -3.26
N ILE A 39 -5.04 -0.14 -2.97
CA ILE A 39 -3.65 -0.35 -3.41
C ILE A 39 -3.08 -1.64 -2.83
N GLN A 40 -3.37 -1.96 -1.57
CA GLN A 40 -2.94 -3.23 -0.98
C GLN A 40 -3.50 -4.44 -1.72
N GLY A 41 -4.77 -4.39 -2.11
CA GLY A 41 -5.38 -5.44 -2.93
C GLY A 41 -4.65 -5.61 -4.26
N ILE A 42 -4.48 -4.52 -5.00
CA ILE A 42 -3.82 -4.51 -6.31
C ILE A 42 -2.38 -5.04 -6.22
N LEU A 43 -1.62 -4.60 -5.21
CA LEU A 43 -0.23 -5.05 -5.02
C LEU A 43 -0.14 -6.52 -4.64
N ARG A 44 -1.07 -7.03 -3.83
CA ARG A 44 -1.14 -8.44 -3.46
C ARG A 44 -1.43 -9.30 -4.68
N ASP A 45 -2.46 -8.96 -5.45
CA ASP A 45 -2.84 -9.73 -6.64
C ASP A 45 -1.68 -9.75 -7.66
N ALA A 46 -1.06 -8.60 -7.92
CA ALA A 46 0.12 -8.51 -8.80
C ALA A 46 1.31 -9.33 -8.28
N PHE A 47 1.54 -9.34 -6.97
CA PHE A 47 2.58 -10.15 -6.34
C PHE A 47 2.30 -11.64 -6.51
N GLU A 48 1.09 -12.09 -6.16
CA GLU A 48 0.67 -13.50 -6.27
C GLU A 48 0.78 -14.01 -7.72
N ASP A 49 0.30 -13.25 -8.69
CA ASP A 49 0.39 -13.59 -10.11
C ASP A 49 1.85 -13.75 -10.56
N ALA A 50 2.74 -12.85 -10.12
CA ALA A 50 4.16 -12.94 -10.44
C ALA A 50 4.82 -14.20 -9.85
N ILE A 51 4.52 -14.54 -8.59
CA ILE A 51 5.03 -15.77 -7.97
C ILE A 51 4.51 -17.01 -8.70
N LEU A 52 3.23 -17.04 -9.06
CA LEU A 52 2.63 -18.14 -9.83
C LEU A 52 3.28 -18.32 -11.21
N MET A 53 3.75 -17.23 -11.82
CA MET A 53 4.50 -17.26 -13.08
C MET A 53 5.99 -17.62 -12.91
N GLY A 54 6.45 -17.87 -11.68
CA GLY A 54 7.83 -18.29 -11.39
C GLY A 54 8.82 -17.13 -11.24
N VAL A 55 8.34 -15.91 -10.99
CA VAL A 55 9.21 -14.79 -10.61
C VAL A 55 9.74 -15.01 -9.19
N ASP A 56 11.01 -14.70 -8.97
CA ASP A 56 11.61 -14.72 -7.63
C ASP A 56 10.90 -13.73 -6.71
N GLU A 57 10.59 -14.17 -5.48
CA GLU A 57 9.85 -13.36 -4.52
C GLU A 57 10.57 -12.07 -4.13
N ALA A 58 11.88 -12.15 -3.84
CA ALA A 58 12.64 -10.98 -3.43
C ALA A 58 12.76 -9.97 -4.58
N ALA A 59 12.95 -10.46 -5.81
CA ALA A 59 12.93 -9.64 -7.01
C ALA A 59 11.58 -8.95 -7.21
N MET A 60 10.46 -9.66 -7.06
CA MET A 60 9.14 -9.06 -7.22
C MET A 60 8.85 -7.97 -6.18
N ARG A 61 9.26 -8.18 -4.92
CA ARG A 61 9.15 -7.14 -3.87
C ARG A 61 9.94 -5.89 -4.25
N GLN A 62 11.15 -6.05 -4.77
CA GLN A 62 11.96 -4.91 -5.21
C GLN A 62 11.29 -4.17 -6.39
N ILE A 63 10.74 -4.90 -7.36
CA ILE A 63 10.02 -4.30 -8.51
C ILE A 63 8.84 -3.46 -8.03
N LEU A 64 8.03 -3.95 -7.09
CA LEU A 64 6.90 -3.19 -6.54
C LEU A 64 7.36 -1.93 -5.78
N LEU A 65 8.44 -2.04 -5.01
CA LEU A 65 9.04 -0.88 -4.34
C LEU A 65 9.53 0.16 -5.35
N ASP A 66 10.17 -0.28 -6.43
CA ASP A 66 10.66 0.60 -7.48
C ASP A 66 9.50 1.32 -8.20
N VAL A 67 8.36 0.66 -8.40
CA VAL A 67 7.15 1.32 -8.92
C VAL A 67 6.71 2.46 -8.01
N VAL A 68 6.65 2.23 -6.69
CA VAL A 68 6.26 3.26 -5.71
C VAL A 68 7.27 4.41 -5.66
N ASN A 69 8.57 4.09 -5.66
CA ASN A 69 9.65 5.07 -5.61
C ASN A 69 9.70 5.99 -6.84
N ASN A 70 9.18 5.53 -7.98
CA ASN A 70 9.14 6.29 -9.23
C ASN A 70 7.82 7.04 -9.48
N LEU A 71 6.89 7.05 -8.51
CA LEU A 71 5.67 7.84 -8.60
C LEU A 71 6.01 9.33 -8.70
N ARG A 72 5.43 10.00 -9.70
CA ARG A 72 5.62 11.43 -9.89
C ARG A 72 4.61 12.18 -9.02
N SER A 73 5.08 13.20 -8.30
CA SER A 73 4.18 14.12 -7.62
C SER A 73 3.21 14.74 -8.62
N PRO A 74 1.93 14.92 -8.27
CA PRO A 74 0.99 15.66 -9.10
C PRO A 74 1.58 17.02 -9.44
N LYS A 75 1.54 17.41 -10.72
CA LYS A 75 1.87 18.79 -11.11
C LYS A 75 0.75 19.68 -10.59
N VAL A 76 1.05 20.46 -9.56
CA VAL A 76 0.22 21.58 -9.09
C VAL A 76 0.33 22.74 -10.05
#